data_AF-A0A430JG28-F1
#
_entry.id   AF-A0A430JG28-F1
#
_cell.length_a   1.000
_cell.length_b   1.000
_cell.length_c   1.000
_cell.angle_alpha   90.00
_cell.angle_beta   90.00
_cell.angle_gamma   90.00
#
_symmetry.space_group_name_H-M   'P 1'
#
loop_
_entity.id
_entity.type
_entity.pdbx_description
1 polymer ?
#
loop_
_entity_poly.entity_id
_entity_poly.type
_entity_poly.pdbx_seq_one_letter_code
_entity_poly.pdbx_strand_id
1 'polypeptide(L)'
;MKVAALILGILGGLFGIVGAIMVVFIGGIGGAFAAEGATQITGLGFAAIPLSLLGLIGGAMAMAKPKAAGIMMLLAGVGGFIAISAGFLLAGPLLIVGGILSLVAGKRPKKTVEISG
;
A
#
# COMPACT_ATOMS: atom_id res chain seq x y z
N MET A 1 11.63 -3.37 14.20
CA MET A 1 11.56 -2.60 12.94
C MET A 1 10.92 -3.38 11.79
N LYS A 2 11.36 -4.61 11.49
CA LYS A 2 10.73 -5.45 10.43
C LYS A 2 9.25 -5.77 10.69
N VAL A 3 8.89 -6.05 11.95
CA VAL A 3 7.50 -6.33 12.36
C VAL A 3 6.61 -5.09 12.20
N ALA A 4 7.12 -3.89 12.50
CA ALA A 4 6.37 -2.65 12.29
C ALA A 4 6.08 -2.43 10.79
N ALA A 5 7.08 -2.64 9.92
CA ALA A 5 6.90 -2.57 8.48
C ALA A 5 5.90 -3.61 7.96
N LEU A 6 5.95 -4.84 8.48
CA LEU A 6 4.97 -5.89 8.16
C LEU A 6 3.54 -5.45 8.53
N ILE A 7 3.33 -4.99 9.77
CA ILE A 7 2.02 -4.57 10.27
C ILE A 7 1.51 -3.35 9.48
N LEU A 8 2.35 -2.33 9.29
CA LEU A 8 1.99 -1.14 8.50
C LEU A 8 1.67 -1.47 7.04
N GLY A 9 2.40 -2.42 6.44
CA GLY A 9 2.15 -2.90 5.09
C GLY A 9 0.82 -3.63 4.95
N ILE A 10 0.54 -4.56 5.85
CA ILE A 10 -0.71 -5.33 5.86
C ILE A 10 -1.89 -4.39 6.13
N LEU A 11 -1.81 -3.54 7.16
CA LEU A 11 -2.86 -2.58 7.48
C LEU A 11 -3.07 -1.59 6.33
N GLY A 12 -2.00 -1.00 5.78
CA GLY A 12 -2.07 -0.08 4.66
C GLY A 12 -2.66 -0.72 3.40
N GLY A 13 -2.31 -1.97 3.09
CA GLY A 13 -2.92 -2.74 2.00
C GLY A 13 -4.40 -3.04 2.24
N LEU A 14 -4.78 -3.43 3.46
CA LEU A 14 -6.19 -3.70 3.82
C LEU A 14 -7.05 -2.44 3.70
N PHE A 15 -6.59 -1.33 4.28
CA PHE A 15 -7.27 -0.03 4.16
C PHE A 15 -7.32 0.45 2.70
N GLY A 16 -6.30 0.12 1.90
CA GLY A 16 -6.29 0.40 0.47
C GLY A 16 -7.38 -0.34 -0.31
N ILE A 17 -7.61 -1.62 0.00
CA ILE A 17 -8.71 -2.41 -0.61
C ILE A 17 -10.07 -1.81 -0.22
N VAL A 18 -10.27 -1.48 1.06
CA VAL A 18 -11.52 -0.87 1.54
C VAL A 18 -11.75 0.49 0.85
N GLY A 19 -10.71 1.31 0.71
CA GLY A 19 -10.76 2.57 -0.01
C GLY A 19 -11.10 2.40 -1.50
N ALA A 20 -10.50 1.42 -2.18
CA ALA A 20 -10.79 1.11 -3.57
C ALA A 20 -12.25 0.69 -3.78
N ILE A 21 -12.79 -0.16 -2.91
CA ILE A 21 -14.20 -0.57 -2.95
C ILE A 21 -15.13 0.65 -2.77
N MET A 22 -14.84 1.52 -1.79
CA MET A 22 -15.63 2.73 -1.58
C MET A 22 -15.60 3.68 -2.78
N VAL A 23 -14.45 3.84 -3.43
CA VAL A 23 -14.29 4.71 -4.61
C VAL A 23 -15.06 4.17 -5.80
N VAL A 24 -15.00 2.86 -6.06
CA VAL A 24 -15.80 2.23 -7.11
C VAL A 24 -17.29 2.38 -6.82
N PHE A 25 -17.70 2.24 -5.55
CA PHE A 25 -19.10 2.40 -5.15
C PHE A 25 -19.61 3.84 -5.34
N ILE A 26 -18.83 4.84 -4.90
CA ILE A 26 -19.16 6.28 -5.07
C ILE A 26 -19.16 6.66 -6.55
N GLY A 27 -18.17 6.21 -7.33
CA GLY A 27 -18.11 6.46 -8.77
C GLY A 27 -19.27 5.78 -9.53
N GLY A 28 -19.69 4.59 -9.11
CA GLY A 28 -20.83 3.88 -9.69
C GLY A 28 -22.15 4.60 -9.45
N ILE A 29 -22.38 5.09 -8.22
CA ILE A 29 -23.54 5.92 -7.89
C ILE A 29 -23.49 7.24 -8.67
N GLY A 30 -22.34 7.93 -8.67
CA GLY A 30 -22.16 9.17 -9.44
C GLY A 30 -22.42 9.00 -10.94
N GLY A 31 -22.09 7.83 -11.49
CA GLY A 31 -22.38 7.48 -12.88
C GLY A 31 -23.88 7.34 -13.16
N ALA A 32 -24.64 6.77 -12.22
CA ALA A 32 -26.10 6.69 -12.32
C ALA A 32 -26.80 8.06 -12.23
N PHE A 33 -26.18 9.03 -11.55
CA PHE A 33 -26.65 10.42 -11.46
C PHE A 33 -26.06 11.35 -12.54
N ALA A 34 -25.35 10.80 -13.55
CA ALA A 34 -24.67 11.55 -14.61
C ALA A 34 -23.74 12.68 -14.09
N ALA A 35 -23.15 12.49 -12.92
CA ALA A 35 -22.23 13.45 -12.33
C ALA A 35 -20.93 13.50 -13.16
N GLU A 36 -20.48 14.70 -13.50
CA GLU A 36 -19.19 14.90 -14.18
C GLU A 36 -18.05 14.29 -13.33
N GLY A 37 -17.20 13.51 -13.99
CA GLY A 37 -16.06 12.84 -13.35
C GLY A 37 -16.33 11.42 -12.82
N ALA A 38 -17.56 10.92 -12.85
CA ALA A 38 -17.89 9.58 -12.36
C ALA A 38 -17.10 8.44 -13.04
N THR A 39 -16.90 8.53 -14.36
CA THR A 39 -16.11 7.57 -15.15
C THR A 39 -14.63 7.58 -14.78
N GLN A 40 -14.09 8.75 -14.44
CA GLN A 40 -12.70 8.88 -13.98
C GLN A 40 -12.53 8.23 -12.61
N ILE A 41 -13.47 8.48 -11.69
CA ILE A 41 -13.46 7.91 -10.33
C ILE A 41 -13.57 6.38 -10.36
N THR A 42 -14.47 5.82 -11.18
CA THR A 42 -14.61 4.35 -11.32
C THR A 42 -13.38 3.70 -11.95
N GLY A 43 -12.80 4.29 -13.00
CA GLY A 43 -11.56 3.79 -13.61
C GLY A 43 -10.37 3.79 -12.65
N LEU A 44 -10.24 4.85 -11.86
CA LEU A 44 -9.22 4.98 -10.82
C LEU A 44 -9.39 3.97 -9.68
N GLY A 45 -10.63 3.72 -9.26
CA GLY A 45 -10.95 2.69 -8.28
C GLY A 45 -10.54 1.28 -8.74
N PHE A 46 -10.77 0.95 -10.00
CA PHE A 46 -10.33 -0.33 -10.60
C PHE A 46 -8.80 -0.45 -10.65
N ALA A 47 -8.10 0.63 -10.99
CA ALA A 47 -6.63 0.66 -11.02
C ALA A 47 -5.99 0.49 -9.64
N ALA A 48 -6.70 0.84 -8.56
CA ALA A 48 -6.17 0.74 -7.20
C ALA A 48 -6.27 -0.64 -6.55
N ILE A 49 -7.10 -1.53 -7.07
CA ILE A 49 -7.21 -2.92 -6.60
C ILE A 49 -5.88 -3.67 -6.74
N PRO A 50 -5.26 -3.77 -7.94
CA PRO A 50 -3.97 -4.45 -8.09
C PRO A 50 -2.87 -3.74 -7.30
N LEU A 51 -3.00 -2.43 -7.09
CA LEU A 51 -2.03 -1.66 -6.35
C LEU A 51 -2.08 -1.91 -4.84
N SER A 52 -3.28 -2.08 -4.28
CA SER A 52 -3.47 -2.48 -2.88
C SER A 52 -2.97 -3.89 -2.62
N LEU A 53 -3.17 -4.81 -3.58
CA LEU A 53 -2.57 -6.14 -3.54
C LEU A 53 -1.04 -6.07 -3.52
N LEU A 54 -0.45 -5.18 -4.33
CA LEU A 54 0.98 -4.91 -4.32
C LEU A 54 1.47 -4.42 -2.95
N GLY A 55 0.71 -3.54 -2.29
CA GLY A 55 0.99 -3.10 -0.92
C GLY A 55 0.95 -4.24 0.10
N LEU A 56 -0.02 -5.15 -0.03
CA LEU A 56 -0.21 -6.31 0.85
C LEU A 56 0.91 -7.35 0.67
N ILE A 57 1.29 -7.62 -0.59
CA ILE A 57 2.42 -8.50 -0.95
C ILE A 57 3.75 -7.87 -0.49
N GLY A 58 3.91 -6.56 -0.67
CA GLY A 58 5.03 -5.80 -0.12
C GLY A 58 5.12 -5.91 1.40
N GLY A 59 3.96 -5.85 2.08
CA GLY A 59 3.75 -6.18 3.50
C GLY A 59 4.34 -7.51 3.88
N ALA A 60 3.81 -8.58 3.32
CA ALA A 60 4.20 -9.95 3.64
C ALA A 60 5.69 -10.22 3.37
N MET A 61 6.27 -9.61 2.33
CA MET A 61 7.69 -9.77 2.00
C MET A 61 8.64 -8.95 2.88
N ALA A 62 8.16 -8.07 3.77
CA ALA A 62 9.00 -7.22 4.61
C ALA A 62 9.94 -8.02 5.53
N MET A 63 9.57 -9.25 5.91
CA MET A 63 10.44 -10.13 6.72
C MET A 63 11.49 -10.88 5.88
N ALA A 64 11.14 -11.34 4.68
CA ALA A 64 12.02 -12.12 3.82
C ALA A 64 12.99 -11.23 3.02
N LYS A 65 12.49 -10.16 2.39
CA LYS A 65 13.26 -9.23 1.56
C LYS A 65 12.85 -7.76 1.83
N PRO A 66 13.27 -7.17 2.96
CA PRO A 66 12.89 -5.81 3.36
C PRO A 66 13.19 -4.71 2.32
N LYS A 67 14.29 -4.82 1.56
CA LYS A 67 14.60 -3.84 0.49
C LYS A 67 13.58 -3.87 -0.66
N ALA A 68 13.23 -5.06 -1.16
CA ALA A 68 12.26 -5.21 -2.24
C ALA A 68 10.84 -4.87 -1.78
N ALA A 69 10.49 -5.28 -0.56
CA ALA A 69 9.23 -4.94 0.10
C ALA A 69 9.02 -3.42 0.21
N GLY A 70 10.06 -2.68 0.64
CA GLY A 70 9.98 -1.23 0.78
C GLY A 70 9.73 -0.50 -0.54
N ILE A 71 10.36 -0.94 -1.64
CA ILE A 71 10.13 -0.36 -2.98
C ILE A 71 8.70 -0.64 -3.45
N MET A 72 8.22 -1.89 -3.30
CA MET A 72 6.84 -2.24 -3.68
C MET A 72 5.80 -1.46 -2.87
N MET A 73 6.00 -1.28 -1.57
CA MET A 73 5.11 -0.47 -0.73
C MET A 73 5.10 1.00 -1.13
N LEU A 74 6.26 1.57 -1.47
CA LEU A 74 6.33 2.96 -1.94
C LEU A 74 5.65 3.14 -3.29
N LEU A 75 5.87 2.22 -4.24
CA LEU A 75 5.17 2.24 -5.52
C LEU A 75 3.66 2.10 -5.34
N ALA A 76 3.23 1.24 -4.41
CA ALA A 76 1.81 1.07 -4.08
C ALA A 76 1.22 2.31 -3.40
N GLY A 77 1.94 2.91 -2.46
CA GLY A 77 1.51 4.11 -1.76
C GLY A 77 1.42 5.33 -2.68
N VAL A 78 2.46 5.58 -3.48
CA VAL A 78 2.53 6.71 -4.41
C VAL A 78 1.55 6.51 -5.57
N GLY A 79 1.52 5.33 -6.18
CA GLY A 79 0.55 5.02 -7.23
C GLY A 79 -0.89 5.11 -6.73
N GLY A 80 -1.14 4.78 -5.46
CA GLY A 80 -2.49 4.74 -4.88
C GLY A 80 -2.97 6.14 -4.53
N PHE A 81 -2.04 6.99 -4.10
CA PHE A 81 -2.27 8.41 -3.93
C PHE A 81 -2.61 9.10 -5.25
N ILE A 82 -1.90 8.77 -6.33
CA ILE A 82 -2.18 9.31 -7.67
C ILE A 82 -3.50 8.76 -8.23
N ALA A 83 -3.77 7.46 -8.03
CA ALA A 83 -4.98 6.84 -8.53
C ALA A 83 -6.22 7.36 -7.79
N ILE A 84 -6.25 7.33 -6.46
CA ILE A 84 -7.50 7.52 -5.73
C ILE A 84 -7.58 8.88 -5.00
N SER A 85 -6.45 9.57 -4.81
CA SER A 85 -6.36 10.86 -4.10
C SER A 85 -7.07 10.85 -2.74
N ALA A 86 -8.36 11.22 -2.67
CA ALA A 86 -9.14 11.30 -1.43
C ALA A 86 -9.45 9.94 -0.77
N GLY A 87 -9.70 8.87 -1.54
CA GLY A 87 -10.03 7.56 -0.98
C GLY A 87 -8.82 6.75 -0.45
N PHE A 88 -7.60 7.21 -0.73
CA PHE A 88 -6.34 6.57 -0.34
C PHE A 88 -5.58 7.40 0.70
N LEU A 89 -6.22 8.42 1.25
CA LEU A 89 -5.62 9.35 2.19
C LEU A 89 -5.18 8.67 3.50
N LEU A 90 -5.84 7.57 3.88
CA LEU A 90 -5.44 6.72 5.00
C LEU A 90 -4.38 5.68 4.60
N ALA A 91 -4.60 4.98 3.47
CA ALA A 91 -3.74 3.88 3.04
C ALA A 91 -2.36 4.34 2.52
N GLY A 92 -2.31 5.48 1.82
CA GLY A 92 -1.12 6.04 1.20
C GLY A 92 -0.02 6.38 2.21
N PRO A 93 -0.29 7.20 3.24
CA PRO A 93 0.69 7.50 4.28
C PRO A 93 1.13 6.25 5.05
N LEU A 94 0.21 5.32 5.34
CA LEU A 94 0.56 4.06 6.01
C LEU A 94 1.53 3.22 5.17
N LEU A 95 1.28 3.08 3.86
CA LEU A 95 2.16 2.37 2.92
C LEU A 95 3.51 3.08 2.74
N ILE A 96 3.52 4.42 2.70
CA ILE A 96 4.76 5.20 2.58
C ILE A 96 5.63 5.03 3.83
N VAL A 97 5.04 5.19 5.02
CA VAL A 97 5.75 5.00 6.30
C VAL A 97 6.22 3.56 6.45
N GLY A 98 5.38 2.57 6.12
CA GLY A 98 5.74 1.15 6.08
C GLY A 98 6.89 0.85 5.11
N GLY A 99 6.87 1.45 3.93
CA GLY A 99 7.89 1.30 2.90
C GLY A 99 9.25 1.85 3.33
N ILE A 100 9.27 3.05 3.90
CA ILE A 100 10.49 3.67 4.45
C ILE A 100 11.07 2.82 5.59
N LEU A 101 10.24 2.37 6.52
CA LEU A 101 10.65 1.50 7.62
C LEU A 101 11.23 0.16 7.12
N SER A 102 10.64 -0.41 6.06
CA SER A 102 11.14 -1.63 5.43
C SER A 102 12.51 -1.43 4.78
N LEU A 103 12.71 -0.31 4.06
CA LEU A 103 14.01 0.05 3.47
C LEU A 103 15.10 0.24 4.55
N VAL A 104 14.78 0.92 5.64
CA VAL A 104 15.70 1.12 6.78
C VAL A 104 16.03 -0.21 7.46
N ALA A 105 15.05 -1.09 7.63
CA ALA A 105 15.25 -2.42 8.20
C ALA A 105 16.11 -3.34 7.30
N GLY A 106 16.09 -3.12 5.98
CA GLY A 106 16.94 -3.83 5.02
C GLY A 106 18.39 -3.36 4.95
N LYS A 107 18.72 -2.22 5.56
CA LYS A 107 20.10 -1.70 5.65
C LYS A 107 20.87 -2.20 6.87
N ARG A 108 20.20 -2.75 7.90
CA ARG A 108 20.91 -3.25 9.09
C ARG A 108 21.54 -4.63 8.80
N PRO A 109 22.87 -4.78 8.92
CA PRO A 109 23.52 -6.07 8.78
C PRO A 109 22.98 -7.04 9.84
N LYS A 110 22.81 -8.31 9.42
CA LYS A 110 22.42 -9.42 10.30
C LYS A 110 23.42 -9.43 11.45
N LYS A 111 22.96 -9.22 12.69
CA LYS A 111 23.83 -9.44 13.86
C LYS A 111 24.12 -10.93 13.88
N THR A 112 25.27 -11.32 13.32
CA THR A 112 25.80 -12.68 13.45
C THR A 112 26.04 -12.86 14.94
N VAL A 113 25.18 -13.62 15.59
CA VAL A 113 25.52 -14.17 16.90
C VAL A 113 26.53 -15.25 16.58
N GLU A 114 27.82 -14.91 16.68
CA GLU A 114 28.88 -15.91 16.74
C GLU A 114 28.62 -16.73 18.00
N ILE A 115 28.12 -17.95 17.81
CA ILE A 115 28.08 -18.95 18.85
C ILE A 115 29.46 -19.60 18.80
N SER A 116 30.38 -19.13 19.64
CA SER A 116 31.61 -19.85 19.97
C SER A 116 31.22 -21.00 20.91
N GLY A 117 31.40 -22.23 20.45
CA GLY A 117 31.22 -23.46 21.22
C GLY A 117 31.97 -24.59 20.54
#